data_AF-A0A5E4I461-F1
#
_entry.id   AF-A0A5E4I461-F1
#
_cell.length_a   1.000
_cell.length_b   1.000
_cell.length_c   1.000
_cell.angle_alpha   90.00
_cell.angle_beta   90.00
_cell.angle_gamma   90.00
#
_symmetry.space_group_name_H-M   'P 1'
#
loop_
_entity.id
_entity.type
_entity.pdbx_description
1 polymer ?
#
loop_
_entity_poly.entity_id
_entity_poly.type
_entity_poly.pdbx_seq_one_letter_code
_entity_poly.pdbx_strand_id
1 'polypeptide(L)'
;MKPILTITRNEKKPSINSKTQGGNTNYRILLIYPPSHTQQHNSCPMGIQMIAAVLENAGYQVSLLDANAAKKRYNLEEIVQIVHQLKPDIIGMTLLTSIVKEAYTLLSHLKSTNAKFIAGGPHATIMPEEVIHHGFDAVVLGEGEAIIEEAVKALLGQIPKDTVSGWVYKDDKGVPIHTKERPFITNLDDLPLPARHLVNPHNYGSRKNQNLHRNIFSSRGCPAKCAFCSGGLFGRKFRFRSAQNILDEIIYVYKTYHSKHFCFVDDAMMVDKNRIKQLCEKLIEYDLPISWSVMTRIDTINEELLTLLARAKCIQIDLGVESGDPQTLRKIHKPHTVEMVQKIIPMIAKFKIKPVVFFIFGFP
;
A
#
# COMPACT_ATOMS: atom_id res chain seq x y z
N MET A 1 7.23 -40.43 24.91
CA MET A 1 7.92 -39.44 25.76
C MET A 1 9.43 -39.62 25.61
N LYS A 2 10.06 -38.73 24.86
CA LYS A 2 11.51 -38.46 24.85
C LYS A 2 11.64 -36.94 24.62
N PRO A 3 12.54 -36.23 25.32
CA PRO A 3 12.49 -34.78 25.41
C PRO A 3 13.15 -34.13 24.19
N ILE A 4 12.45 -33.17 23.59
CA ILE A 4 13.00 -32.30 22.55
C ILE A 4 13.80 -31.20 23.24
N LEU A 5 15.05 -31.11 22.82
CA LEU A 5 16.08 -30.17 23.22
C LEU A 5 15.57 -28.73 23.33
N THR A 6 15.82 -28.16 24.51
CA THR A 6 15.66 -26.75 24.85
C THR A 6 16.72 -25.95 24.07
N ILE A 7 16.32 -25.28 22.99
CA ILE A 7 17.17 -24.28 22.34
C ILE A 7 17.01 -22.96 23.09
N THR A 8 18.11 -22.56 23.71
CA THR A 8 18.31 -21.38 24.52
C THR A 8 18.00 -20.08 23.78
N ARG A 9 17.30 -19.19 24.50
CA ARG A 9 17.10 -17.76 24.21
C ARG A 9 18.36 -17.11 23.66
N ASN A 10 18.28 -16.60 22.44
CA ASN A 10 19.05 -15.45 21.99
C ASN A 10 18.22 -14.66 20.98
N GLU A 11 17.18 -14.00 21.48
CA GLU A 11 16.42 -13.00 20.73
C GLU A 11 17.30 -11.76 20.55
N LYS A 12 18.14 -11.77 19.50
CA LYS A 12 18.61 -10.52 18.92
C LYS A 12 17.40 -9.87 18.24
N LYS A 13 16.74 -8.95 18.95
CA LYS A 13 15.90 -7.92 18.34
C LYS A 13 16.70 -7.29 17.18
N PRO A 14 16.11 -7.03 16.01
CA PRO A 14 16.78 -6.26 14.97
C PRO A 14 17.20 -4.94 15.59
N SER A 15 18.50 -4.66 15.54
CA SER A 15 19.11 -3.46 16.08
C SER A 15 18.61 -2.25 15.29
N ILE A 16 17.60 -1.57 15.84
CA ILE A 16 17.29 -0.20 15.46
C ILE A 16 18.51 0.60 15.85
N ASN A 17 19.24 1.10 14.87
CA ASN A 17 20.33 2.05 15.08
C ASN A 17 19.78 3.26 15.84
N SER A 18 20.00 3.27 17.14
CA SER A 18 19.66 4.38 18.03
C SER A 18 20.70 5.49 17.87
N LYS A 19 20.56 6.29 16.81
CA LYS A 19 21.18 7.61 16.71
C LYS A 19 20.24 8.60 16.03
N THR A 20 19.21 9.01 16.76
CA THR A 20 18.56 10.33 16.58
C THR A 20 18.30 10.91 17.97
N GLN A 21 19.20 11.79 18.41
CA GLN A 21 18.93 12.70 19.52
C GLN A 21 17.94 13.76 19.02
N GLY A 22 16.78 13.89 19.69
CA GLY A 22 15.79 14.95 19.44
C GLY A 22 14.48 14.49 18.78
N GLY A 23 13.83 13.41 19.25
CA GLY A 23 12.53 12.98 18.70
C GLY A 23 11.44 14.03 18.89
N ASN A 24 10.63 14.27 17.84
CA ASN A 24 9.49 15.19 17.83
C ASN A 24 8.26 14.63 18.59
N THR A 25 8.48 14.09 19.80
CA THR A 25 7.45 13.35 20.57
C THR A 25 6.28 14.21 21.04
N ASN A 26 6.35 15.53 20.86
CA ASN A 26 5.33 16.48 21.28
C ASN A 26 4.20 16.67 20.26
N TYR A 27 4.38 16.23 19.01
CA TYR A 27 3.38 16.41 17.96
C TYR A 27 2.60 15.13 17.68
N ARG A 28 1.28 15.28 17.58
CA ARG A 28 0.32 14.22 17.32
C ARG A 28 -0.16 14.29 15.88
N ILE A 29 -0.01 13.18 15.17
CA ILE A 29 -0.45 13.04 13.79
C ILE A 29 -1.55 11.99 13.75
N LEU A 30 -2.69 12.37 13.18
CA LEU A 30 -3.77 11.44 12.88
C LEU A 30 -3.82 11.20 11.38
N LEU A 31 -3.60 9.96 10.95
CA LEU A 31 -3.80 9.55 9.57
C LEU A 31 -5.18 8.91 9.42
N ILE A 32 -5.95 9.37 8.43
CA ILE A 32 -7.33 8.94 8.19
C ILE A 32 -7.43 8.35 6.79
N TYR A 33 -7.97 7.14 6.70
CA TYR A 33 -8.62 6.67 5.49
C TYR A 33 -10.09 7.12 5.55
N PRO A 34 -10.52 8.10 4.71
CA PRO A 34 -11.84 8.73 4.83
C PRO A 34 -13.01 7.75 4.69
N PRO A 35 -14.19 8.05 5.28
CA PRO A 35 -15.37 7.20 5.13
C PRO A 35 -15.78 7.14 3.66
N SER A 36 -16.38 6.02 3.28
CA SER A 36 -16.87 5.79 1.93
C SER A 36 -18.16 5.01 2.00
N HIS A 37 -19.12 5.32 1.14
CA HIS A 37 -20.33 4.49 1.01
C HIS A 37 -20.10 3.26 0.12
N THR A 38 -19.07 3.29 -0.73
CA THR A 38 -18.82 2.30 -1.77
C THR A 38 -17.66 1.35 -1.44
N GLN A 39 -16.81 1.71 -0.48
CA GLN A 39 -15.66 0.90 -0.09
C GLN A 39 -15.87 0.19 1.24
N GLN A 40 -15.35 -1.04 1.32
CA GLN A 40 -15.22 -1.81 2.54
C GLN A 40 -13.89 -2.55 2.54
N HIS A 41 -13.07 -2.32 3.57
CA HIS A 41 -11.74 -2.89 3.70
C HIS A 41 -11.78 -4.21 4.44
N ASN A 42 -11.65 -5.30 3.67
CA ASN A 42 -11.38 -6.59 4.26
C ASN A 42 -9.95 -6.68 4.78
N SER A 43 -8.95 -6.05 4.14
CA SER A 43 -7.56 -6.00 4.62
C SER A 43 -7.17 -4.58 4.99
N CYS A 44 -6.22 -4.41 5.90
CA CYS A 44 -5.78 -3.08 6.28
C CYS A 44 -5.13 -2.32 5.09
N PRO A 45 -5.46 -1.03 4.88
CA PRO A 45 -4.85 -0.22 3.82
C PRO A 45 -3.35 -0.02 4.10
N MET A 46 -2.50 -0.56 3.25
CA MET A 46 -1.05 -0.54 3.48
C MET A 46 -0.40 0.81 3.23
N GLY A 47 -0.86 1.60 2.25
CA GLY A 47 -0.23 2.88 1.93
C GLY A 47 -0.16 3.80 3.15
N ILE A 48 -1.27 3.93 3.88
CA ILE A 48 -1.32 4.76 5.10
C ILE A 48 -0.51 4.15 6.27
N GLN A 49 -0.39 2.82 6.35
CA GLN A 49 0.50 2.17 7.34
C GLN A 49 1.98 2.42 7.04
N MET A 50 2.36 2.51 5.76
CA MET A 50 3.74 2.84 5.37
C MET A 50 4.09 4.28 5.72
N ILE A 51 3.18 5.22 5.45
CA ILE A 51 3.32 6.62 5.86
C ILE A 51 3.42 6.75 7.38
N ALA A 52 2.57 6.02 8.12
CA ALA A 52 2.63 5.98 9.58
C ALA A 52 3.98 5.49 10.10
N ALA A 53 4.56 4.45 9.50
CA ALA A 53 5.85 3.90 9.91
C ALA A 53 7.00 4.91 9.73
N VAL A 54 7.00 5.67 8.63
CA VAL A 54 7.98 6.76 8.42
C VAL A 54 7.86 7.80 9.52
N LEU A 55 6.63 8.21 9.86
CA LEU A 55 6.38 9.21 10.89
C LEU A 55 6.71 8.73 12.31
N GLU A 56 6.42 7.47 12.65
CA GLU A 56 6.83 6.87 13.93
C GLU A 56 8.37 6.80 14.04
N ASN A 57 9.06 6.42 12.96
CA ASN A 57 10.53 6.40 12.93
C ASN A 57 11.14 7.81 13.06
N ALA A 58 10.43 8.85 12.61
CA ALA A 58 10.80 10.25 12.82
C ALA A 58 10.46 10.76 14.23
N GLY A 59 9.83 9.93 15.07
CA GLY A 59 9.56 10.22 16.49
C GLY A 59 8.23 10.92 16.78
N TYR A 60 7.29 10.96 15.81
CA TYR A 60 5.96 11.53 16.01
C TYR A 60 5.02 10.57 16.74
N GLN A 61 4.02 11.10 17.46
CA GLN A 61 2.92 10.29 17.99
C GLN A 61 1.88 10.08 16.90
N VAL A 62 1.82 8.87 16.33
CA VAL A 62 0.95 8.57 15.19
C VAL A 62 -0.27 7.76 15.63
N SER A 63 -1.45 8.19 15.19
CA SER A 63 -2.69 7.41 15.26
C SER A 63 -3.20 7.16 13.84
N LEU A 64 -3.84 6.00 13.61
CA LEU A 64 -4.39 5.62 12.32
C LEU A 64 -5.86 5.26 12.47
N LEU A 65 -6.72 5.93 11.70
CA LEU A 65 -8.14 5.64 11.61
C LEU A 65 -8.50 5.19 10.19
N ASP A 66 -8.98 3.97 10.06
CA ASP A 66 -9.57 3.49 8.82
C ASP A 66 -11.10 3.46 8.96
N ALA A 67 -11.77 4.43 8.35
CA ALA A 67 -13.22 4.56 8.45
C ALA A 67 -13.98 3.45 7.71
N ASN A 68 -13.31 2.65 6.87
CA ASN A 68 -13.91 1.62 6.04
C ASN A 68 -13.55 0.20 6.46
N ALA A 69 -12.93 -0.01 7.63
CA ALA A 69 -12.61 -1.35 8.12
C ALA A 69 -13.89 -2.22 8.21
N ALA A 70 -13.84 -3.42 7.63
CA ALA A 70 -15.05 -4.20 7.33
C ALA A 70 -15.96 -4.48 8.54
N LYS A 71 -15.40 -4.61 9.73
CA LYS A 71 -16.12 -4.90 10.98
C LYS A 71 -16.19 -3.71 11.94
N LYS A 72 -15.57 -2.58 11.60
CA LYS A 72 -15.59 -1.35 12.40
C LYS A 72 -15.54 -0.14 11.48
N ARG A 73 -16.71 0.25 11.00
CA ARG A 73 -16.87 1.46 10.18
C ARG A 73 -17.12 2.65 11.08
N TYR A 74 -16.71 3.81 10.62
CA TYR A 74 -16.92 5.07 11.31
C TYR A 74 -17.70 6.02 10.41
N ASN A 75 -18.73 6.64 10.96
CA ASN A 75 -19.46 7.72 10.32
C ASN A 75 -18.76 9.08 10.57
N LEU A 76 -19.28 10.12 9.94
CA LEU A 76 -18.74 11.48 10.04
C LEU A 76 -18.65 11.98 11.50
N GLU A 77 -19.71 11.83 12.28
CA GLU A 77 -19.82 12.34 13.65
C GLU A 77 -18.82 11.64 14.58
N GLU A 78 -18.69 10.31 14.46
CA GLU A 78 -17.73 9.53 15.25
C GLU A 78 -16.29 9.96 14.96
N ILE A 79 -15.94 10.22 13.70
CA ILE A 79 -14.61 10.68 13.32
C ILE A 79 -14.34 12.07 13.92
N VAL A 80 -15.30 13.00 13.83
CA VAL A 80 -15.18 14.34 14.43
C VAL A 80 -14.95 14.25 15.95
N GLN A 81 -15.69 13.38 16.65
CA GLN A 81 -15.49 13.15 18.08
C GLN A 81 -14.08 12.61 18.39
N ILE A 82 -13.60 11.64 17.61
CA ILE A 82 -12.25 11.08 17.76
C ILE A 82 -11.20 12.18 17.56
N VAL A 83 -11.35 13.03 16.54
CA VAL A 83 -10.43 14.15 16.30
C VAL A 83 -10.42 15.11 17.48
N HIS A 84 -11.58 15.46 18.06
CA HIS A 84 -11.65 16.32 19.24
C HIS A 84 -11.01 15.71 20.50
N GLN A 85 -11.06 14.38 20.64
CA GLN A 85 -10.40 13.66 21.73
C GLN A 85 -8.88 13.61 21.54
N LEU A 86 -8.43 13.24 20.34
CA LEU A 86 -7.00 13.09 20.03
C LEU A 86 -6.28 14.44 19.92
N LYS A 87 -7.00 15.51 19.54
CA LYS A 87 -6.48 16.87 19.28
C LYS A 87 -5.19 16.85 18.45
N PRO A 88 -5.19 16.22 17.26
CA PRO A 88 -3.98 16.13 16.44
C PRO A 88 -3.50 17.51 16.00
N ASP A 89 -2.19 17.66 15.86
CA ASP A 89 -1.56 18.85 15.29
C ASP A 89 -1.59 18.78 13.75
N ILE A 90 -1.57 17.55 13.21
CA ILE A 90 -1.70 17.28 11.77
C ILE A 90 -2.70 16.16 11.52
N ILE A 91 -3.56 16.36 10.53
CA ILE A 91 -4.46 15.34 10.00
C ILE A 91 -4.04 15.02 8.57
N GLY A 92 -3.56 13.80 8.35
CA GLY A 92 -3.23 13.28 7.03
C GLY A 92 -4.39 12.47 6.44
N MET A 93 -4.78 12.71 5.20
CA MET A 93 -5.82 11.93 4.52
C MET A 93 -5.31 11.31 3.21
N THR A 94 -5.60 10.03 3.00
CA THR A 94 -5.41 9.41 1.68
C THR A 94 -6.67 9.61 0.83
N LEU A 95 -6.51 10.18 -0.37
CA LEU A 95 -7.60 10.52 -1.27
C LEU A 95 -7.57 9.63 -2.51
N LEU A 96 -8.65 8.88 -2.71
CA LEU A 96 -8.96 8.16 -3.94
C LEU A 96 -10.17 8.83 -4.59
N THR A 97 -10.25 8.81 -5.92
CA THR A 97 -11.32 9.49 -6.67
C THR A 97 -12.71 9.00 -6.25
N SER A 98 -12.84 7.72 -5.88
CA SER A 98 -14.11 7.13 -5.44
C SER A 98 -14.55 7.51 -4.02
N ILE A 99 -13.73 8.23 -3.24
CA ILE A 99 -14.04 8.64 -1.86
C ILE A 99 -13.79 10.13 -1.61
N VAL A 100 -13.36 10.87 -2.62
CA VAL A 100 -12.86 12.25 -2.43
C VAL A 100 -13.95 13.20 -1.94
N LYS A 101 -15.20 12.99 -2.39
CA LYS A 101 -16.34 13.82 -1.97
C LYS A 101 -16.59 13.67 -0.47
N GLU A 102 -16.64 12.44 0.02
CA GLU A 102 -16.78 12.14 1.44
C GLU A 102 -15.59 12.68 2.26
N ALA A 103 -14.38 12.64 1.71
CA ALA A 103 -13.20 13.23 2.34
C ALA A 103 -13.30 14.76 2.46
N TYR A 104 -13.79 15.46 1.43
CA TYR A 104 -14.02 16.91 1.47
C TYR A 104 -15.14 17.29 2.44
N THR A 105 -16.21 16.48 2.52
CA THR A 105 -17.24 16.65 3.55
C THR A 105 -16.66 16.45 4.94
N LEU A 106 -15.83 15.43 5.16
CA LEU A 106 -15.14 15.26 6.45
C LEU A 106 -14.25 16.47 6.77
N LEU A 107 -13.44 16.92 5.82
CA LEU A 107 -12.58 18.10 5.99
C LEU A 107 -13.37 19.32 6.45
N SER A 108 -14.52 19.62 5.82
CA SER A 108 -15.31 20.81 6.16
C SER A 108 -15.79 20.81 7.63
N HIS A 109 -16.09 19.64 8.19
CA HIS A 109 -16.48 19.48 9.59
C HIS A 109 -15.30 19.55 10.57
N LEU A 110 -14.08 19.33 10.08
CA LEU A 110 -12.85 19.40 10.87
C LEU A 110 -12.15 20.76 10.80
N LYS A 111 -12.61 21.70 9.96
CA LYS A 111 -12.00 23.04 9.80
C LYS A 111 -12.01 23.89 11.08
N SER A 112 -12.85 23.56 12.07
CA SER A 112 -12.85 24.22 13.39
C SER A 112 -11.70 23.79 14.29
N THR A 113 -10.97 22.74 13.91
CA THR A 113 -9.77 22.28 14.64
C THR A 113 -8.56 23.13 14.26
N ASN A 114 -7.58 23.20 15.16
CA ASN A 114 -6.30 23.87 14.87
C ASN A 114 -5.32 23.01 14.06
N ALA A 115 -5.75 21.80 13.64
CA ALA A 115 -4.89 20.87 12.93
C ALA A 115 -4.55 21.40 11.53
N LYS A 116 -3.34 21.11 11.06
CA LYS A 116 -3.00 21.26 9.64
C LYS A 116 -3.45 20.03 8.86
N PHE A 117 -3.98 20.24 7.67
CA PHE A 117 -4.51 19.19 6.81
C PHE A 117 -3.56 18.90 5.66
N ILE A 118 -3.10 17.65 5.56
CA ILE A 118 -2.26 17.18 4.47
C ILE A 118 -2.95 16.03 3.73
N ALA A 119 -2.94 16.06 2.41
CA ALA A 119 -3.47 14.99 1.58
C ALA A 119 -2.36 14.20 0.88
N GLY A 120 -2.63 12.95 0.57
CA GLY A 120 -1.83 12.13 -0.33
C GLY A 120 -2.71 11.11 -1.06
N GLY A 121 -2.08 10.24 -1.84
CA GLY A 121 -2.77 9.18 -2.58
C GLY A 121 -3.11 9.56 -4.03
N PRO A 122 -3.74 8.63 -4.77
CA PRO A 122 -3.87 8.73 -6.23
C PRO A 122 -4.61 9.98 -6.70
N HIS A 123 -5.74 10.31 -6.06
CA HIS A 123 -6.52 11.48 -6.48
C HIS A 123 -5.77 12.78 -6.17
N ALA A 124 -5.19 12.87 -4.98
CA ALA A 124 -4.43 14.05 -4.57
C ALA A 124 -3.20 14.28 -5.47
N THR A 125 -2.55 13.22 -5.94
CA THR A 125 -1.44 13.31 -6.88
C THR A 125 -1.85 13.86 -8.24
N ILE A 126 -3.04 13.48 -8.74
CA ILE A 126 -3.53 13.87 -10.08
C ILE A 126 -4.20 15.24 -10.06
N MET A 127 -4.92 15.56 -8.98
CA MET A 127 -5.73 16.77 -8.84
C MET A 127 -5.31 17.63 -7.63
N PRO A 128 -4.02 17.99 -7.47
CA PRO A 128 -3.56 18.64 -6.24
C PRO A 128 -4.17 20.03 -6.02
N GLU A 129 -4.37 20.82 -7.08
CA GLU A 129 -4.98 22.15 -6.98
C GLU A 129 -6.43 22.07 -6.48
N GLU A 130 -7.21 21.12 -6.99
CA GLU A 130 -8.58 20.87 -6.51
C GLU A 130 -8.60 20.59 -5.00
N VAL A 131 -7.68 19.72 -4.55
CA VAL A 131 -7.55 19.36 -3.13
C VAL A 131 -7.19 20.57 -2.27
N ILE A 132 -6.27 21.43 -2.72
CA ILE A 132 -5.93 22.69 -2.02
C ILE A 132 -7.14 23.63 -1.96
N HIS A 133 -7.87 23.80 -3.07
CA HIS A 133 -9.08 24.64 -3.11
C HIS A 133 -10.18 24.17 -2.14
N HIS A 134 -10.29 22.87 -1.88
CA HIS A 134 -11.24 22.35 -0.88
C HIS A 134 -10.82 22.62 0.58
N GLY A 135 -9.55 22.99 0.80
CA GLY A 135 -9.08 23.55 2.06
C GLY A 135 -7.93 22.79 2.72
N PHE A 136 -7.34 21.80 2.06
CA PHE A 136 -6.09 21.22 2.55
C PHE A 136 -4.98 22.27 2.58
N ASP A 137 -4.01 22.11 3.48
CA ASP A 137 -2.85 23.00 3.59
C ASP A 137 -1.71 22.56 2.69
N ALA A 138 -1.61 21.26 2.42
CA ALA A 138 -0.67 20.71 1.47
C ALA A 138 -1.12 19.36 0.88
N VAL A 139 -0.49 18.98 -0.23
CA VAL A 139 -0.69 17.74 -0.96
C VAL A 139 0.65 17.11 -1.29
N VAL A 140 0.89 15.90 -0.79
CA VAL A 140 2.06 15.08 -1.15
C VAL A 140 1.79 14.36 -2.47
N LEU A 141 2.70 14.51 -3.44
CA LEU A 141 2.57 13.91 -4.76
C LEU A 141 3.36 12.60 -4.86
N GLY A 142 2.73 11.56 -5.42
CA GLY A 142 3.38 10.29 -5.71
C GLY A 142 3.74 9.49 -4.44
N GLU A 143 5.02 9.14 -4.31
CA GLU A 143 5.51 8.29 -3.21
C GLU A 143 5.76 9.10 -1.94
N GLY A 144 4.77 9.10 -1.05
CA GLY A 144 4.80 9.94 0.14
C GLY A 144 5.83 9.54 1.20
N GLU A 145 6.37 8.31 1.18
CA GLU A 145 7.33 7.86 2.21
C GLU A 145 8.59 8.72 2.24
N ALA A 146 9.06 9.19 1.08
CA ALA A 146 10.23 10.03 1.00
C ALA A 146 9.94 11.50 1.32
N ILE A 147 8.67 11.92 1.48
CA ILE A 147 8.26 13.33 1.52
C ILE A 147 7.63 13.68 2.86
N ILE A 148 6.89 12.75 3.47
CA ILE A 148 5.95 13.05 4.54
C ILE A 148 6.62 13.68 5.77
N GLU A 149 7.83 13.26 6.13
CA GLU A 149 8.54 13.82 7.29
C GLU A 149 8.85 15.30 7.09
N GLU A 150 9.41 15.66 5.92
CA GLU A 150 9.71 17.04 5.57
C GLU A 150 8.43 17.88 5.46
N ALA A 151 7.38 17.32 4.85
CA ALA A 151 6.09 17.99 4.72
C ALA A 151 5.47 18.31 6.09
N VAL A 152 5.54 17.38 7.04
CA VAL A 152 5.11 17.60 8.42
C VAL A 152 5.94 18.70 9.08
N LYS A 153 7.27 18.67 8.99
CA LYS A 153 8.14 19.72 9.53
C LYS A 153 7.79 21.10 8.95
N ALA A 154 7.52 21.17 7.65
CA ALA A 154 7.14 22.40 6.97
C ALA A 154 5.77 22.93 7.43
N LEU A 155 4.77 22.05 7.60
CA LEU A 155 3.45 22.44 8.11
C LEU A 155 3.48 22.91 9.57
N LEU A 156 4.42 22.38 10.37
CA LEU A 156 4.69 22.83 11.73
C LEU A 156 5.55 24.11 11.79
N GLY A 157 5.98 24.65 10.65
CA GLY A 157 6.84 25.84 10.58
C GLY A 157 8.29 25.60 11.03
N GLN A 158 8.73 24.34 11.10
CA GLN A 158 10.10 23.99 11.51
C GLN A 158 11.11 24.16 10.37
N ILE A 159 10.66 24.08 9.12
CA ILE A 159 11.44 24.35 7.91
C ILE A 159 10.59 25.16 6.91
N PRO A 160 11.21 25.89 5.96
CA PRO A 160 10.46 26.60 4.92
C PRO A 160 9.75 25.63 3.95
N LYS A 161 8.52 25.98 3.54
CA LYS A 161 7.66 25.11 2.70
C LYS A 161 8.24 24.84 1.31
N ASP A 162 8.96 25.78 0.73
CA ASP A 162 9.58 25.71 -0.60
C ASP A 162 10.79 24.76 -0.66
N THR A 163 11.34 24.37 0.50
CA THR A 163 12.46 23.41 0.58
C THR A 163 12.03 21.96 0.37
N VAL A 164 10.74 21.65 0.58
CA VAL A 164 10.21 20.29 0.45
C VAL A 164 9.91 20.01 -1.02
N SER A 165 10.63 19.07 -1.63
CA SER A 165 10.37 18.64 -3.01
C SER A 165 9.26 17.58 -3.08
N GLY A 166 8.41 17.62 -4.12
CA GLY A 166 7.40 16.60 -4.40
C GLY A 166 6.03 16.88 -3.78
N TRP A 167 5.71 18.15 -3.47
CA TRP A 167 4.41 18.51 -2.89
C TRP A 167 3.88 19.84 -3.44
N VAL A 168 2.58 20.06 -3.22
CA VAL A 168 1.89 21.34 -3.47
C VAL A 168 1.42 21.86 -2.14
N TYR A 169 1.69 23.13 -1.82
CA TYR A 169 1.23 23.73 -0.56
C TYR A 169 0.40 24.98 -0.82
N LYS A 170 -0.42 25.32 0.17
CA LYS A 170 -1.22 26.55 0.19
C LYS A 170 -0.39 27.71 0.77
N ASP A 171 -0.22 28.76 -0.02
CA ASP A 171 0.40 30.01 0.45
C ASP A 171 -0.56 30.81 1.36
N ASP A 172 -0.09 31.95 1.87
CA ASP A 172 -0.87 32.78 2.80
C ASP A 172 -2.10 33.44 2.14
N LYS A 173 -2.15 33.47 0.80
CA LYS A 173 -3.28 33.97 0.01
C LYS A 173 -4.24 32.85 -0.40
N GLY A 174 -3.95 31.61 -0.03
CA GLY A 174 -4.75 30.45 -0.39
C GLY A 174 -4.44 29.85 -1.77
N VAL A 175 -3.36 30.29 -2.43
CA VAL A 175 -2.99 29.86 -3.77
C VAL A 175 -2.13 28.59 -3.70
N PRO A 176 -2.38 27.58 -4.56
CA PRO A 176 -1.53 26.39 -4.63
C PRO A 176 -0.16 26.73 -5.24
N ILE A 177 0.91 26.37 -4.53
CA ILE A 177 2.29 26.53 -4.96
C ILE A 177 2.92 25.16 -5.18
N HIS A 178 3.39 24.91 -6.40
CA HIS A 178 4.09 23.69 -6.77
C HIS A 178 5.57 23.81 -6.46
N THR A 179 6.11 22.78 -5.81
CA THR A 179 7.55 22.64 -5.59
C THR A 179 8.19 21.80 -6.69
N LYS A 180 9.52 21.69 -6.65
CA LYS A 180 10.27 20.81 -7.54
C LYS A 180 9.80 19.37 -7.40
N GLU A 181 9.72 18.64 -8.51
CA GLU A 181 9.42 17.20 -8.51
C GLU A 181 10.44 16.40 -7.68
N ARG A 182 9.96 15.39 -6.95
CA ARG A 182 10.81 14.41 -6.27
C ARG A 182 10.92 13.13 -7.11
N PRO A 183 12.13 12.64 -7.42
CA PRO A 183 12.31 11.36 -8.08
C PRO A 183 11.72 10.20 -7.26
N PHE A 184 11.27 9.16 -7.96
CA PHE A 184 10.81 7.92 -7.34
C PHE A 184 11.92 7.23 -6.52
N ILE A 185 11.54 6.59 -5.42
CA ILE A 185 12.40 5.88 -4.48
C ILE A 185 13.07 4.70 -5.18
N THR A 186 14.39 4.69 -5.32
CA THR A 186 15.07 3.67 -6.14
C THR A 186 15.17 2.32 -5.45
N ASN A 187 15.53 2.32 -4.16
CA ASN A 187 15.65 1.12 -3.35
C ASN A 187 14.47 0.99 -2.39
N LEU A 188 13.64 -0.03 -2.60
CA LEU A 188 12.45 -0.24 -1.76
C LEU A 188 12.79 -0.95 -0.43
N ASP A 189 13.97 -1.53 -0.29
CA ASP A 189 14.41 -2.18 0.96
C ASP A 189 14.70 -1.15 2.07
N ASP A 190 14.94 0.11 1.70
CA ASP A 190 15.20 1.20 2.66
C ASP A 190 13.91 1.69 3.34
N LEU A 191 12.74 1.27 2.84
CA LEU A 191 11.45 1.64 3.42
C LEU A 191 11.18 0.84 4.70
N PRO A 192 10.63 1.48 5.75
CA PRO A 192 10.25 0.76 6.95
C PRO A 192 9.08 -0.19 6.66
N LEU A 193 8.98 -1.25 7.47
CA LEU A 193 7.80 -2.11 7.45
C LEU A 193 6.55 -1.29 7.82
N PRO A 194 5.38 -1.58 7.23
CA PRO A 194 4.16 -0.86 7.56
C PRO A 194 3.85 -0.91 9.06
N ALA A 195 3.35 0.19 9.64
CA ALA A 195 2.98 0.32 11.06
C ALA A 195 1.71 -0.47 11.39
N ARG A 196 1.83 -1.80 11.35
CA ARG A 196 0.71 -2.75 11.47
C ARG A 196 0.07 -2.73 12.85
N HIS A 197 0.82 -2.37 13.89
CA HIS A 197 0.34 -2.27 15.27
C HIS A 197 -0.63 -1.12 15.50
N LEU A 198 -0.69 -0.11 14.62
CA LEU A 198 -1.60 1.04 14.77
C LEU A 198 -3.06 0.72 14.46
N VAL A 199 -3.35 -0.49 13.98
CA VAL A 199 -4.73 -0.92 13.73
C VAL A 199 -5.05 -2.19 14.49
N ASN A 200 -6.32 -2.33 14.87
CA ASN A 200 -6.78 -3.58 15.42
C ASN A 200 -7.11 -4.56 14.27
N PRO A 201 -6.39 -5.68 14.11
CA PRO A 201 -6.65 -6.66 13.05
C PRO A 201 -8.06 -7.27 13.11
N HIS A 202 -8.72 -7.24 14.27
CA HIS A 202 -10.09 -7.72 14.44
C HIS A 202 -11.14 -6.83 13.76
N ASN A 203 -10.81 -5.58 13.44
CA ASN A 203 -11.69 -4.69 12.66
C ASN A 203 -11.78 -5.13 11.18
N TYR A 204 -10.93 -6.07 10.77
CA TYR A 204 -10.78 -6.49 9.39
C TYR A 204 -11.28 -7.92 9.15
N GLY A 205 -11.55 -8.18 7.87
CA GLY A 205 -11.88 -9.49 7.35
C GLY A 205 -13.35 -9.82 7.29
N SER A 206 -13.60 -11.06 6.90
CA SER A 206 -14.94 -11.57 6.63
C SER A 206 -15.26 -12.74 7.56
N ARG A 207 -16.48 -13.28 7.46
CA ARG A 207 -16.86 -14.50 8.20
C ARG A 207 -15.92 -15.68 7.94
N LYS A 208 -15.33 -15.74 6.74
CA LYS A 208 -14.46 -16.86 6.31
C LYS A 208 -12.97 -16.63 6.61
N ASN A 209 -12.55 -15.39 6.80
CA ASN A 209 -11.14 -15.02 6.99
C ASN A 209 -11.02 -13.94 8.06
N GLN A 210 -10.52 -14.30 9.24
CA GLN A 210 -10.28 -13.39 10.35
C GLN A 210 -8.80 -12.95 10.39
N ASN A 211 -8.55 -11.71 10.80
CA ASN A 211 -7.23 -11.11 11.09
C ASN A 211 -6.27 -11.03 9.87
N LEU A 212 -6.08 -9.82 9.31
CA LEU A 212 -5.65 -9.68 7.91
C LEU A 212 -4.47 -8.73 7.66
N HIS A 213 -3.46 -8.79 8.50
CA HIS A 213 -2.13 -8.40 8.04
C HIS A 213 -1.64 -9.43 7.01
N ARG A 214 -2.16 -9.36 5.78
CA ARG A 214 -1.83 -10.31 4.70
C ARG A 214 -1.26 -9.64 3.47
N ASN A 215 -1.52 -8.35 3.28
CA ASN A 215 -1.07 -7.66 2.09
C ASN A 215 0.44 -7.41 2.19
N ILE A 216 1.16 -7.66 1.10
CA ILE A 216 2.58 -7.35 0.95
C ILE A 216 2.77 -6.57 -0.35
N PHE A 217 3.51 -5.47 -0.30
CA PHE A 217 4.01 -4.79 -1.50
C PHE A 217 5.43 -5.28 -1.73
N SER A 218 5.66 -6.02 -2.80
CA SER A 218 7.01 -6.52 -3.13
C SER A 218 7.73 -5.66 -4.16
N SER A 219 6.99 -4.82 -4.89
CA SER A 219 7.46 -4.03 -6.02
C SER A 219 6.55 -2.84 -6.30
N ARG A 220 7.08 -1.88 -7.06
CA ARG A 220 6.39 -0.68 -7.55
C ARG A 220 6.73 -0.43 -9.01
N GLY A 221 5.78 0.17 -9.71
CA GLY A 221 5.89 0.49 -11.12
C GLY A 221 5.59 -0.71 -12.02
N CYS A 222 5.00 -0.44 -13.17
CA CYS A 222 4.66 -1.45 -14.17
C CYS A 222 5.11 -0.97 -15.56
N PRO A 223 5.91 -1.77 -16.30
CA PRO A 223 6.40 -1.38 -17.63
C PRO A 223 5.30 -1.41 -18.71
N ALA A 224 4.14 -2.00 -18.41
CA ALA A 224 3.01 -2.04 -19.33
C ALA A 224 2.47 -0.63 -19.62
N LYS A 225 1.86 -0.44 -20.80
CA LYS A 225 1.27 0.83 -21.25
C LYS A 225 -0.24 0.70 -21.50
N CYS A 226 -0.92 -0.08 -20.66
CA CYS A 226 -2.36 -0.33 -20.81
C CYS A 226 -3.13 0.99 -20.79
N ALA A 227 -4.00 1.22 -21.78
CA ALA A 227 -4.61 2.53 -22.02
C ALA A 227 -5.50 3.04 -20.86
N PHE A 228 -6.10 2.12 -20.10
CA PHE A 228 -7.00 2.44 -18.98
C PHE A 228 -6.30 2.57 -17.62
N CYS A 229 -5.02 2.21 -17.52
CA CYS A 229 -4.39 1.89 -16.25
C CYS A 229 -3.73 3.12 -15.58
N SER A 230 -4.11 3.37 -14.33
CA SER A 230 -3.51 4.41 -13.46
C SER A 230 -2.17 4.00 -12.82
N GLY A 231 -1.68 2.76 -13.04
CA GLY A 231 -0.42 2.27 -12.47
C GLY A 231 0.82 3.09 -12.88
N GLY A 232 0.71 3.97 -13.88
CA GLY A 232 1.73 4.97 -14.20
C GLY A 232 2.06 5.93 -13.04
N LEU A 233 1.20 6.04 -12.03
CA LEU A 233 1.44 6.85 -10.83
C LEU A 233 2.68 6.42 -10.04
N PHE A 234 3.06 5.14 -10.09
CA PHE A 234 4.30 4.64 -9.48
C PHE A 234 5.49 4.61 -10.45
N GLY A 235 5.35 5.26 -11.60
CA GLY A 235 6.30 5.22 -12.69
C GLY A 235 6.23 3.93 -13.51
N ARG A 236 6.96 3.92 -14.64
CA ARG A 236 7.04 2.75 -15.54
C ARG A 236 8.26 1.86 -15.27
N LYS A 237 9.22 2.35 -14.48
CA LYS A 237 10.39 1.58 -14.07
C LYS A 237 9.98 0.61 -12.97
N PHE A 238 10.13 -0.68 -13.25
CA PHE A 238 9.94 -1.74 -12.25
C PHE A 238 11.03 -1.62 -11.18
N ARG A 239 10.61 -1.47 -9.92
CA ARG A 239 11.46 -1.37 -8.73
C ARG A 239 10.94 -2.37 -7.72
N PHE A 240 11.82 -3.04 -6.99
CA PHE A 240 11.41 -4.15 -6.16
C PHE A 240 12.25 -4.28 -4.90
N ARG A 241 11.64 -4.93 -3.92
CA ARG A 241 12.30 -5.35 -2.68
C ARG A 241 13.08 -6.64 -2.92
N SER A 242 14.17 -6.83 -2.18
CA SER A 242 14.92 -8.08 -2.21
C SER A 242 14.08 -9.25 -1.67
N ALA A 243 14.39 -10.46 -2.13
CA ALA A 243 13.71 -11.67 -1.68
C ALA A 243 13.85 -11.89 -0.16
N GLN A 244 15.00 -11.50 0.43
CA GLN A 244 15.21 -11.58 1.86
C GLN A 244 14.32 -10.59 2.63
N ASN A 245 14.27 -9.32 2.18
CA ASN A 245 13.46 -8.29 2.82
C ASN A 245 11.95 -8.67 2.83
N ILE A 246 11.47 -9.30 1.75
CA ILE A 246 10.10 -9.82 1.66
C ILE A 246 9.88 -11.01 2.62
N LEU A 247 10.82 -11.97 2.65
CA LEU A 247 10.74 -13.12 3.55
C LEU A 247 10.71 -12.67 5.01
N ASP A 248 11.54 -11.71 5.39
CA ASP A 248 11.61 -11.19 6.76
C ASP A 248 10.28 -10.56 7.19
N GLU A 249 9.61 -9.81 6.30
CA GLU A 249 8.26 -9.29 6.58
C GLU A 249 7.24 -10.43 6.74
N ILE A 250 7.27 -11.43 5.86
CA ILE A 250 6.38 -12.60 5.95
C ILE A 250 6.58 -13.33 7.28
N ILE A 251 7.83 -13.55 7.71
CA ILE A 251 8.16 -14.17 8.99
C ILE A 251 7.63 -13.33 10.16
N TYR A 252 7.88 -12.02 10.14
CA TYR A 252 7.39 -11.10 11.17
C TYR A 252 5.86 -11.16 11.27
N VAL A 253 5.17 -11.06 10.14
CA VAL A 253 3.72 -11.02 10.11
C VAL A 253 3.10 -12.37 10.51
N TYR A 254 3.71 -13.49 10.11
CA TYR A 254 3.30 -14.82 10.54
C TYR A 254 3.48 -15.00 12.05
N LYS A 255 4.64 -14.61 12.61
CA LYS A 255 4.93 -14.80 14.03
C LYS A 255 4.11 -13.88 14.94
N THR A 256 3.92 -12.62 14.53
CA THR A 256 3.25 -11.60 15.35
C THR A 256 1.73 -11.61 15.19
N TYR A 257 1.22 -11.80 13.97
CA TYR A 257 -0.21 -11.68 13.66
C TYR A 257 -0.85 -12.99 13.23
N HIS A 258 -0.10 -14.09 13.22
CA HIS A 258 -0.58 -15.44 12.87
C HIS A 258 -1.25 -15.53 11.49
N SER A 259 -0.88 -14.63 10.59
CA SER A 259 -1.42 -14.63 9.22
C SER A 259 -0.79 -15.78 8.44
N LYS A 260 -1.64 -16.66 7.90
CA LYS A 260 -1.24 -17.87 7.16
C LYS A 260 -1.43 -17.75 5.65
N HIS A 261 -2.02 -16.66 5.20
CA HIS A 261 -2.21 -16.38 3.79
C HIS A 261 -1.76 -14.95 3.50
N PHE A 262 -0.96 -14.77 2.44
CA PHE A 262 -0.42 -13.48 2.03
C PHE A 262 -0.90 -13.11 0.62
N CYS A 263 -1.27 -11.85 0.42
CA CYS A 263 -1.67 -11.33 -0.88
C CYS A 263 -0.63 -10.30 -1.33
N PHE A 264 0.07 -10.60 -2.42
CA PHE A 264 0.92 -9.61 -3.08
C PHE A 264 0.04 -8.65 -3.88
N VAL A 265 0.07 -7.38 -3.50
CA VAL A 265 -0.80 -6.31 -4.05
C VAL A 265 -0.09 -5.45 -5.10
N ASP A 266 0.98 -5.99 -5.66
CA ASP A 266 1.80 -5.42 -6.72
C ASP A 266 1.06 -5.31 -8.06
N ASP A 267 1.36 -4.28 -8.84
CA ASP A 267 0.83 -4.15 -10.21
C ASP A 267 1.40 -5.22 -11.17
N ALA A 268 2.63 -5.68 -10.93
CA ALA A 268 3.38 -6.48 -11.90
C ALA A 268 4.48 -7.35 -11.26
N MET A 269 4.14 -8.13 -10.22
CA MET A 269 5.11 -8.88 -9.40
C MET A 269 6.06 -9.81 -10.21
N MET A 270 5.57 -10.37 -11.33
CA MET A 270 6.27 -11.41 -12.11
C MET A 270 7.08 -10.87 -13.30
N VAL A 271 7.28 -9.55 -13.39
CA VAL A 271 8.07 -8.96 -14.49
C VAL A 271 9.51 -9.43 -14.47
N ASP A 272 10.12 -9.57 -13.28
CA ASP A 272 11.48 -10.07 -13.12
C ASP A 272 11.48 -11.55 -12.70
N LYS A 273 11.88 -12.42 -13.63
CA LYS A 273 11.92 -13.88 -13.45
C LYS A 273 12.96 -14.32 -12.43
N ASN A 274 14.11 -13.66 -12.37
CA ASN A 274 15.17 -14.02 -11.43
C ASN A 274 14.75 -13.67 -10.00
N ARG A 275 14.12 -12.51 -9.82
CA ARG A 275 13.60 -12.08 -8.52
C ARG A 275 12.54 -13.02 -7.97
N ILE A 276 11.54 -13.38 -8.78
CA ILE A 276 10.49 -14.29 -8.31
C ILE A 276 11.06 -15.67 -7.99
N LYS A 277 12.06 -16.12 -8.76
CA LYS A 277 12.75 -17.37 -8.49
C LYS A 277 13.43 -17.36 -7.11
N GLN A 278 14.21 -16.32 -6.83
CA GLN A 278 14.87 -16.15 -5.52
C GLN A 278 13.88 -16.11 -4.36
N LEU A 279 12.74 -15.40 -4.53
CA LEU A 279 11.70 -15.37 -3.50
C LEU A 279 11.09 -16.74 -3.25
N CYS A 280 10.74 -17.46 -4.33
CA CYS A 280 10.18 -18.81 -4.19
C CYS A 280 11.16 -19.78 -3.56
N GLU A 281 12.44 -19.75 -3.96
CA GLU A 281 13.50 -20.58 -3.38
C GLU A 281 13.62 -20.34 -1.87
N LYS A 282 13.63 -19.07 -1.44
CA LYS A 282 13.65 -18.71 -0.01
C LYS A 282 12.41 -19.19 0.75
N LEU A 283 11.22 -19.06 0.16
CA LEU A 283 9.98 -19.55 0.77
C LEU A 283 9.94 -21.07 0.91
N ILE A 284 10.50 -21.79 -0.07
CA ILE A 284 10.63 -23.26 -0.06
C ILE A 284 11.64 -23.69 1.00
N GLU A 285 12.82 -23.05 1.03
CA GLU A 285 13.89 -23.36 1.98
C GLU A 285 13.46 -23.14 3.43
N TYR A 286 12.79 -22.01 3.69
CA TYR A 286 12.35 -21.66 5.04
C TYR A 286 11.09 -22.43 5.48
N ASP A 287 10.32 -23.00 4.53
CA ASP A 287 9.19 -23.91 4.70
C ASP A 287 8.14 -23.50 5.76
N LEU A 288 7.71 -22.23 5.73
CA LEU A 288 6.61 -21.79 6.59
C LEU A 288 5.27 -22.44 6.20
N PRO A 289 4.38 -22.74 7.16
CA PRO A 289 3.04 -23.25 6.89
C PRO A 289 2.09 -22.12 6.47
N ILE A 290 2.44 -21.46 5.36
CA ILE A 290 1.73 -20.33 4.78
C ILE A 290 1.31 -20.65 3.35
N SER A 291 0.45 -19.81 2.81
CA SER A 291 0.08 -19.77 1.40
C SER A 291 0.12 -18.34 0.91
N TRP A 292 0.13 -18.13 -0.39
CA TRP A 292 0.06 -16.78 -0.95
C TRP A 292 -0.65 -16.71 -2.29
N SER A 293 -1.05 -15.50 -2.65
CA SER A 293 -1.67 -15.15 -3.92
C SER A 293 -1.00 -13.93 -4.52
N VAL A 294 -1.15 -13.77 -5.83
CA VAL A 294 -0.47 -12.73 -6.60
C VAL A 294 -1.30 -12.31 -7.80
N MET A 295 -1.23 -11.04 -8.16
CA MET A 295 -1.72 -10.53 -9.43
C MET A 295 -0.58 -10.42 -10.43
N THR A 296 -0.80 -10.86 -11.67
CA THR A 296 0.18 -10.72 -12.74
C THR A 296 -0.45 -10.71 -14.13
N ARG A 297 0.40 -10.51 -15.15
CA ARG A 297 0.02 -10.55 -16.56
C ARG A 297 0.15 -11.96 -17.11
N ILE A 298 -0.70 -12.26 -18.09
CA ILE A 298 -0.79 -13.58 -18.71
C ILE A 298 0.49 -13.96 -19.46
N ASP A 299 1.12 -12.99 -20.13
CA ASP A 299 2.34 -13.18 -20.92
C ASP A 299 3.59 -13.51 -20.09
N THR A 300 3.50 -13.42 -18.77
CA THR A 300 4.60 -13.77 -17.85
C THR A 300 4.57 -15.23 -17.40
N ILE A 301 3.49 -15.97 -17.67
CA ILE A 301 3.25 -17.32 -17.15
C ILE A 301 3.79 -18.40 -18.08
N ASN A 302 4.53 -19.36 -17.51
CA ASN A 302 4.96 -20.60 -18.16
C ASN A 302 5.02 -21.77 -17.15
N GLU A 303 5.24 -23.00 -17.63
CA GLU A 303 5.24 -24.21 -16.78
C GLU A 303 6.35 -24.22 -15.72
N GLU A 304 7.54 -23.69 -16.04
CA GLU A 304 8.66 -23.58 -15.09
C GLU A 304 8.27 -22.69 -13.90
N LEU A 305 7.71 -21.51 -14.19
CA LEU A 305 7.23 -20.59 -13.17
C LEU A 305 6.13 -21.25 -12.34
N LEU A 306 5.14 -21.89 -12.96
CA LEU A 306 4.03 -22.53 -12.24
C LEU A 306 4.49 -23.67 -11.34
N THR A 307 5.47 -24.46 -11.78
CA THR A 307 6.11 -25.50 -10.96
C THR A 307 6.71 -24.89 -9.70
N LEU A 308 7.45 -23.79 -9.87
CA LEU A 308 8.10 -23.11 -8.76
C LEU A 308 7.09 -22.44 -7.80
N LEU A 309 6.08 -21.78 -8.35
CA LEU A 309 5.00 -21.15 -7.58
C LEU A 309 4.23 -22.19 -6.73
N ALA A 310 3.90 -23.34 -7.32
CA ALA A 310 3.21 -24.42 -6.62
C ALA A 310 4.05 -24.97 -5.45
N ARG A 311 5.36 -25.20 -5.68
CA ARG A 311 6.29 -25.62 -4.62
C ARG A 311 6.41 -24.58 -3.50
N ALA A 312 6.38 -23.30 -3.86
CA ALA A 312 6.41 -22.19 -2.91
C ALA A 312 5.05 -21.91 -2.24
N LYS A 313 4.03 -22.77 -2.41
CA LYS A 313 2.69 -22.65 -1.81
C LYS A 313 1.90 -21.42 -2.30
N CYS A 314 2.13 -20.98 -3.54
CA CYS A 314 1.20 -20.09 -4.23
C CYS A 314 -0.09 -20.85 -4.56
N ILE A 315 -1.24 -20.35 -4.14
CA ILE A 315 -2.53 -21.04 -4.30
C ILE A 315 -3.49 -20.32 -5.24
N GLN A 316 -3.21 -19.07 -5.61
CA GLN A 316 -4.07 -18.29 -6.49
C GLN A 316 -3.25 -17.28 -7.31
N ILE A 317 -3.57 -17.19 -8.61
CA ILE A 317 -3.03 -16.17 -9.51
C ILE A 317 -4.19 -15.38 -10.11
N ASP A 318 -4.16 -14.08 -9.90
CA ASP A 318 -5.13 -13.14 -10.44
C ASP A 318 -4.59 -12.54 -11.74
N LEU A 319 -5.40 -12.58 -12.81
CA LEU A 319 -4.98 -12.30 -14.18
C LEU A 319 -5.86 -11.22 -14.81
N GLY A 320 -5.22 -10.15 -15.26
CA GLY A 320 -5.88 -9.10 -16.05
C GLY A 320 -6.07 -9.51 -17.52
N VAL A 321 -7.10 -10.32 -17.80
CA VAL A 321 -7.52 -10.71 -19.16
C VAL A 321 -8.11 -9.52 -19.91
N GLU A 322 -8.98 -8.78 -19.22
CA GLU A 322 -9.77 -7.60 -19.63
C GLU A 322 -10.77 -7.82 -20.77
N SER A 323 -10.42 -8.50 -21.85
CA SER A 323 -11.33 -8.71 -22.97
C SER A 323 -11.12 -10.04 -23.67
N GLY A 324 -12.21 -10.60 -24.18
CA GLY A 324 -12.21 -11.75 -25.10
C GLY A 324 -12.23 -11.33 -26.58
N ASP A 325 -12.29 -10.02 -26.87
CA ASP A 325 -12.25 -9.50 -28.24
C ASP A 325 -10.82 -9.06 -28.62
N PRO A 326 -10.22 -9.64 -29.69
CA PRO A 326 -8.88 -9.26 -30.13
C PRO A 326 -8.71 -7.79 -30.51
N GLN A 327 -9.77 -7.11 -30.99
CA GLN A 327 -9.67 -5.69 -31.35
C GLN A 327 -9.59 -4.81 -30.10
N THR A 328 -10.44 -5.07 -29.09
CA THR A 328 -10.38 -4.41 -27.79
C THR A 328 -9.02 -4.62 -27.14
N LEU A 329 -8.49 -5.85 -27.10
CA LEU A 329 -7.17 -6.15 -26.53
C LEU A 329 -6.06 -5.29 -27.16
N ARG A 330 -6.11 -5.09 -28.49
CA ARG A 330 -5.19 -4.18 -29.18
C ARG A 330 -5.41 -2.73 -28.77
N LYS A 331 -6.65 -2.23 -28.73
CA LYS A 331 -6.97 -0.86 -28.29
C LYS A 331 -6.48 -0.55 -26.88
N ILE A 332 -6.62 -1.49 -25.95
CA ILE A 332 -6.17 -1.31 -24.56
C ILE A 332 -4.65 -1.55 -24.38
N HIS A 333 -3.95 -1.92 -25.45
CA HIS A 333 -2.52 -2.27 -25.46
C HIS A 333 -2.15 -3.42 -24.53
N LYS A 334 -2.98 -4.46 -24.46
CA LYS A 334 -2.62 -5.69 -23.74
C LYS A 334 -1.62 -6.52 -24.55
N PRO A 335 -0.64 -7.13 -23.87
CA PRO A 335 0.47 -7.87 -24.49
C PRO A 335 0.09 -9.28 -24.95
N HIS A 336 -1.07 -9.79 -24.54
CA HIS A 336 -1.49 -11.18 -24.68
C HIS A 336 -2.62 -11.29 -25.68
N THR A 337 -2.81 -12.49 -26.23
CA THR A 337 -3.91 -12.80 -27.15
C THR A 337 -4.98 -13.66 -26.46
N VAL A 338 -6.13 -13.81 -27.11
CA VAL A 338 -7.23 -14.67 -26.60
C VAL A 338 -6.79 -16.13 -26.55
N GLU A 339 -6.03 -16.58 -27.55
CA GLU A 339 -5.49 -17.95 -27.63
C GLU A 339 -4.51 -18.22 -26.49
N MET A 340 -3.69 -17.22 -26.13
CA MET A 340 -2.80 -17.31 -24.97
C MET A 340 -3.61 -17.50 -23.68
N VAL A 341 -4.71 -16.75 -23.51
CA VAL A 341 -5.61 -16.89 -22.34
C VAL A 341 -6.19 -18.30 -22.26
N GLN A 342 -6.71 -18.82 -23.38
CA GLN A 342 -7.28 -20.16 -23.48
C GLN A 342 -6.26 -21.27 -23.16
N LYS A 343 -4.98 -21.05 -23.44
CA LYS A 343 -3.89 -21.98 -23.10
C LYS A 343 -3.45 -21.89 -21.64
N ILE A 344 -3.27 -20.67 -21.12
CA ILE A 344 -2.65 -20.42 -19.82
C ILE A 344 -3.60 -20.73 -18.66
N ILE A 345 -4.89 -20.42 -18.77
CA ILE A 345 -5.84 -20.67 -17.66
C ILE A 345 -5.90 -22.16 -17.29
N PRO A 346 -6.12 -23.11 -18.23
CA PRO A 346 -6.10 -24.54 -17.91
C PRO A 346 -4.73 -25.01 -17.41
N MET A 347 -3.63 -24.43 -17.92
CA MET A 347 -2.28 -24.75 -17.46
C MET A 347 -2.10 -24.42 -15.98
N ILE A 348 -2.52 -23.23 -15.53
CA ILE A 348 -2.47 -22.84 -14.11
C ILE A 348 -3.23 -23.83 -13.24
N ALA A 349 -4.45 -24.22 -13.65
CA ALA A 349 -5.29 -25.15 -12.89
C ALA A 349 -4.64 -26.55 -12.73
N LYS A 350 -3.87 -27.03 -13.72
CA LYS A 350 -3.14 -28.32 -13.62
C LYS A 350 -2.14 -28.33 -12.47
N PHE A 351 -1.59 -27.18 -12.09
CA PHE A 351 -0.68 -27.05 -10.94
C PHE A 351 -1.41 -26.88 -9.59
N LYS A 352 -2.74 -27.06 -9.56
CA LYS A 352 -3.61 -26.85 -8.38
C LYS A 352 -3.56 -25.41 -7.85
N ILE A 353 -3.18 -24.47 -8.70
CA ILE A 353 -3.25 -23.04 -8.44
C ILE A 353 -4.59 -22.55 -9.00
N LYS A 354 -5.32 -21.74 -8.24
CA LYS A 354 -6.59 -21.18 -8.68
C LYS A 354 -6.35 -19.98 -9.61
N PRO A 355 -6.76 -20.04 -10.89
CA PRO A 355 -6.80 -18.84 -11.73
C PRO A 355 -8.03 -18.00 -11.36
N VAL A 356 -7.82 -16.69 -11.20
CA VAL A 356 -8.90 -15.69 -11.16
C VAL A 356 -8.67 -14.73 -12.32
N VAL A 357 -9.72 -14.39 -13.04
CA VAL A 357 -9.64 -13.54 -14.23
C VAL A 357 -10.49 -12.30 -14.06
N PHE A 358 -9.97 -11.17 -14.53
CA PHE A 358 -10.68 -9.90 -14.58
C PHE A 358 -11.07 -9.56 -16.02
N PHE A 359 -12.28 -9.06 -16.19
CA PHE A 359 -12.83 -8.58 -17.46
C PHE A 359 -13.35 -7.15 -17.29
N ILE A 360 -13.16 -6.34 -18.33
CA ILE A 360 -13.66 -4.97 -18.45
C ILE A 360 -14.66 -4.95 -19.59
N PHE A 361 -15.88 -4.54 -19.28
CA PHE A 361 -16.93 -4.31 -20.27
C PHE A 361 -17.09 -2.80 -20.51
N GLY A 362 -17.41 -2.41 -21.74
CA GLY A 362 -17.68 -1.02 -22.09
C GLY A 362 -16.46 -0.15 -22.37
N PHE A 363 -15.30 -0.74 -22.72
CA PHE A 363 -14.15 0.03 -23.22
C PHE A 363 -14.46 0.59 -24.63
N PRO A 364 -14.27 1.90 -24.88
CA PRO A 364 -14.72 2.57 -26.12
C PRO A 364 -14.03 2.12 -27.42
#